data_AF-A0AAU3N5E0-F1
#
_entry.id   AF-A0AAU3N5E0-F1
#
_cell.length_a   1.000
_cell.length_b   1.000
_cell.length_c   1.000
_cell.angle_alpha   90.00
_cell.angle_beta   90.00
_cell.angle_gamma   90.00
#
_symmetry.space_group_name_H-M   'P 1'
#
loop_
_entity.id
_entity.type
_entity.pdbx_description
1 polymer ?
#
loop_
_entity_poly.entity_id
_entity_poly.type
_entity_poly.pdbx_seq_one_letter_code
_entity_poly.pdbx_strand_id
1 'polypeptide(L)'
;MAPDSNGFDIRLPNERAVLARMRGTQDRIADAITAFAGTMQFVYIHAAWFTVWIAFNEGLFGHSAVWDPYPYGLLTMIVSLEAIFLSTFVMVSQNRQAARENVRADLDFETNIRSEVWAAHIGRALKVDPKQVEQEVQTLLAQNQAKMNGTEQPSP
;
A
#
# COMPACT_ATOMS: atom_id res chain seq x y z
N MET A 1 -48.45 -16.10 8.67
CA MET A 1 -47.70 -15.91 7.41
C MET A 1 -46.78 -14.71 7.66
N ALA A 2 -45.50 -14.96 7.88
CA ALA A 2 -44.53 -13.90 8.16
C ALA A 2 -44.18 -13.16 6.86
N PRO A 3 -44.02 -11.82 6.90
CA PRO A 3 -43.60 -11.06 5.74
C PRO A 3 -42.18 -11.48 5.34
N ASP A 4 -42.07 -11.81 4.06
CA ASP A 4 -40.90 -11.99 3.24
C ASP A 4 -39.82 -10.94 3.53
N SER A 5 -38.73 -11.42 4.11
CA SER A 5 -37.45 -10.71 4.17
C SER A 5 -36.92 -10.54 2.75
N ASN A 6 -37.31 -9.46 2.07
CA ASN A 6 -36.59 -8.94 0.91
C ASN A 6 -35.23 -8.41 1.37
N GLY A 7 -34.33 -9.33 1.67
CA GLY A 7 -32.92 -9.06 1.80
C GLY A 7 -32.41 -8.64 0.44
N PHE A 8 -32.08 -7.37 0.31
CA PHE A 8 -31.27 -6.88 -0.80
C PHE A 8 -29.92 -7.59 -0.68
N ASP A 9 -29.81 -8.76 -1.32
CA ASP A 9 -28.61 -9.61 -1.30
C ASP A 9 -27.55 -8.91 -2.16
N ILE A 10 -26.93 -7.87 -1.59
CA ILE A 10 -25.75 -7.26 -2.16
C ILE A 10 -24.66 -8.32 -2.07
N ARG A 11 -24.59 -9.13 -3.13
CA ARG A 11 -23.44 -9.97 -3.42
C ARG A 11 -22.27 -9.02 -3.66
N LEU A 12 -21.61 -8.63 -2.58
CA LEU A 12 -20.28 -8.06 -2.63
C LEU A 12 -19.45 -9.04 -3.47
N PRO A 13 -18.92 -8.61 -4.63
CA PRO A 13 -17.98 -9.42 -5.39
C PRO A 13 -16.94 -9.90 -4.40
N ASN A 14 -16.70 -11.21 -4.38
CA ASN A 14 -15.89 -11.85 -3.36
C ASN A 14 -14.41 -11.56 -3.70
N GLU A 15 -13.99 -10.28 -3.57
CA GLU A 15 -12.64 -9.76 -3.76
C GLU A 15 -11.62 -10.68 -3.07
N ARG A 16 -11.99 -11.08 -1.85
CA ARG A 16 -11.21 -11.98 -1.02
C ARG A 16 -11.00 -13.35 -1.67
N ALA A 17 -11.97 -13.90 -2.39
CA ALA A 17 -11.85 -15.19 -3.04
C ALA A 17 -10.94 -15.15 -4.28
N VAL A 18 -10.99 -14.05 -5.05
CA VAL A 18 -10.12 -13.85 -6.22
C VAL A 18 -8.67 -13.62 -5.77
N LEU A 19 -8.46 -12.78 -4.76
CA LEU A 19 -7.14 -12.48 -4.23
C LEU A 19 -6.53 -13.63 -3.40
N ALA A 20 -7.35 -14.44 -2.72
CA ALA A 20 -6.88 -15.58 -1.92
C ALA A 20 -6.37 -16.74 -2.77
N ARG A 21 -6.90 -16.93 -3.99
CA ARG A 21 -6.42 -17.97 -4.92
C ARG A 21 -5.00 -17.74 -5.42
N MET A 22 -4.46 -16.54 -5.26
CA MET A 22 -3.12 -16.17 -5.72
C MET A 22 -2.00 -16.36 -4.68
N ARG A 23 -2.26 -16.97 -3.51
CA ARG A 23 -1.24 -17.10 -2.45
C ARG A 23 -0.60 -18.49 -2.45
N GLY A 24 0.65 -18.58 -2.91
CA GLY A 24 1.52 -19.72 -2.64
C GLY A 24 2.23 -19.63 -1.28
N THR A 25 2.80 -20.74 -0.80
CA THR A 25 3.57 -20.78 0.45
C THR A 25 4.81 -19.88 0.39
N GLN A 26 5.43 -19.75 -0.79
CA GLN A 26 6.59 -18.89 -1.05
C GLN A 26 6.23 -17.39 -0.93
N ASP A 27 5.02 -17.01 -1.32
CA ASP A 27 4.55 -15.61 -1.23
C ASP A 27 4.46 -15.14 0.22
N ARG A 28 4.08 -16.03 1.14
CA ARG A 28 3.96 -15.72 2.56
C ARG A 28 5.32 -15.42 3.19
N ILE A 29 6.36 -16.13 2.76
CA ILE A 29 7.72 -15.94 3.24
C ILE A 29 8.26 -14.60 2.72
N ALA A 30 8.09 -14.33 1.42
CA ALA A 30 8.48 -13.05 0.82
C ALA A 30 7.74 -11.87 1.48
N ASP A 31 6.42 -11.98 1.70
CA ASP A 31 5.62 -10.99 2.42
C ASP A 31 6.18 -10.72 3.83
N ALA A 32 6.53 -11.77 4.58
CA ALA A 32 7.04 -11.65 5.94
C ALA A 32 8.42 -10.96 5.98
N ILE A 33 9.33 -11.35 5.07
CA ILE A 33 10.67 -10.74 4.97
C ILE A 33 10.55 -9.27 4.58
N THR A 34 9.75 -8.94 3.55
CA THR A 34 9.54 -7.56 3.13
C THR A 34 8.87 -6.73 4.22
N ALA A 35 7.88 -7.28 4.93
CA ALA A 35 7.22 -6.58 6.03
C ALA A 35 8.20 -6.27 7.17
N PHE A 36 9.09 -7.21 7.51
CA PHE A 36 10.13 -6.98 8.52
C PHE A 36 11.17 -5.96 8.06
N ALA A 37 11.66 -6.07 6.82
CA ALA A 37 12.64 -5.16 6.24
C ALA A 37 12.11 -3.71 6.11
N GLY A 38 10.79 -3.54 5.98
CA GLY A 38 10.15 -2.21 5.96
C GLY A 38 10.02 -1.52 7.32
N THR A 39 10.46 -2.16 8.42
CA THR A 39 10.34 -1.58 9.78
C THR A 39 11.56 -0.76 10.19
N MET A 40 11.36 0.23 11.07
CA MET A 40 12.49 0.95 11.69
C MET A 40 13.34 0.05 12.60
N GLN A 41 12.78 -1.03 13.15
CA GLN A 41 13.53 -1.98 13.96
C GLN A 41 14.65 -2.67 13.17
N PHE A 42 14.40 -2.99 11.89
CA PHE A 42 15.42 -3.55 11.00
C PHE A 42 16.65 -2.63 10.87
N VAL A 43 16.42 -1.32 10.73
CA VAL A 43 17.49 -0.31 10.61
C VAL A 43 18.34 -0.27 11.89
N TYR A 44 17.71 -0.27 13.06
CA TYR A 44 18.44 -0.27 14.33
C TYR A 44 19.27 -1.53 14.54
N ILE A 45 18.74 -2.70 14.16
CA ILE A 45 19.48 -3.97 14.24
C ILE A 45 20.73 -3.92 13.35
N HIS A 46 20.61 -3.43 12.12
CA HIS A 46 21.75 -3.30 11.20
C HIS A 46 22.78 -2.29 11.69
N ALA A 47 22.35 -1.13 12.19
CA ALA A 47 23.25 -0.14 12.76
C ALA A 47 24.04 -0.70 13.95
N ALA A 48 23.38 -1.45 14.85
CA ALA A 48 24.03 -2.11 15.98
C ALA A 48 25.01 -3.19 15.50
N TRP A 49 24.61 -4.04 14.54
CA TRP A 49 25.49 -5.05 13.97
C TRP A 49 26.75 -4.43 13.34
N PHE A 50 26.61 -3.41 12.49
CA PHE A 50 27.77 -2.73 11.89
C PHE A 50 28.69 -2.11 12.94
N THR A 51 28.12 -1.48 13.96
CA THR A 51 28.90 -0.91 15.08
C THR A 51 29.70 -2.01 15.79
N VAL A 52 29.08 -3.15 16.08
CA VAL A 52 29.73 -4.29 16.71
C VAL A 52 30.84 -4.85 15.81
N TRP A 53 30.60 -5.00 14.51
CA TRP A 53 31.60 -5.52 13.56
C TRP A 53 32.84 -4.63 13.47
N ILE A 54 32.63 -3.31 13.38
CA ILE A 54 33.72 -2.32 13.34
C ILE A 54 34.50 -2.38 14.66
N ALA A 55 33.83 -2.38 15.81
CA ALA A 55 34.49 -2.45 17.11
C ALA A 55 35.33 -3.73 17.29
N PHE A 56 34.88 -4.87 16.77
CA PHE A 56 35.67 -6.11 16.75
C PHE A 56 36.91 -6.01 15.84
N ASN A 57 36.78 -5.41 14.65
CA ASN A 57 37.88 -5.31 13.68
C ASN A 57 38.87 -4.17 13.95
N GLU A 58 38.50 -3.13 14.71
CA GLU A 58 39.43 -2.08 15.17
C GLU A 58 40.39 -2.55 16.28
N GLY A 59 40.38 -3.84 16.61
CA GLY A 59 41.40 -4.44 17.47
C GLY A 59 41.13 -4.31 18.96
N LEU A 60 39.86 -4.07 19.36
CA LEU A 60 39.44 -4.04 20.77
C LEU A 60 39.74 -5.37 21.52
N PHE A 61 39.95 -6.47 20.78
CA PHE A 61 40.31 -7.80 21.30
C PHE A 61 41.72 -8.29 20.89
N GLY A 62 42.57 -7.42 20.34
CA GLY A 62 43.98 -7.72 20.00
C GLY A 62 44.31 -7.74 18.50
N HIS A 63 45.52 -7.30 18.15
CA HIS A 63 45.99 -7.11 16.77
C HIS A 63 46.16 -8.40 15.96
N SER A 64 45.98 -9.58 16.57
CA SER A 64 46.01 -10.89 15.90
C SER A 64 44.65 -11.37 15.40
N ALA A 65 43.56 -10.63 15.67
CA ALA A 65 42.19 -11.00 15.32
C ALA A 65 41.53 -10.04 14.29
N VAL A 66 42.32 -9.27 13.54
CA VAL A 66 41.80 -8.43 12.44
C VAL A 66 41.50 -9.34 11.26
N TRP A 67 40.23 -9.71 11.08
CA TRP A 67 39.79 -10.63 10.03
C TRP A 67 39.24 -9.88 8.80
N ASP A 68 38.78 -8.64 8.98
CA ASP A 68 38.31 -7.75 7.90
C ASP A 68 38.93 -6.35 8.08
N PRO A 69 40.16 -6.10 7.58
CA PRO A 69 40.82 -4.80 7.66
C PRO A 69 40.04 -3.72 6.90
N TYR A 70 40.11 -2.48 7.36
CA TYR A 70 39.61 -1.33 6.61
C TYR A 70 40.21 -1.34 5.18
N PRO A 71 39.41 -1.35 4.10
CA PRO A 71 38.04 -0.83 3.98
C PRO A 71 36.85 -1.82 4.16
N TYR A 72 36.98 -2.89 4.96
CA TYR A 72 35.92 -3.86 5.29
C TYR A 72 35.30 -4.57 4.06
N GLY A 73 36.14 -5.29 3.31
CA GLY A 73 35.74 -5.95 2.07
C GLY A 73 34.69 -7.05 2.28
N LEU A 74 34.81 -7.83 3.35
CA LEU A 74 33.88 -8.94 3.63
C LEU A 74 32.50 -8.42 4.05
N LEU A 75 32.45 -7.43 4.94
CA LEU A 75 31.20 -6.77 5.32
C LEU A 75 30.50 -6.20 4.09
N THR A 76 31.23 -5.47 3.25
CA THR A 76 30.66 -4.85 2.04
C THR A 76 30.08 -5.89 1.09
N MET A 77 30.77 -7.02 0.91
CA MET A 77 30.30 -8.11 0.05
C MET A 77 29.00 -8.74 0.58
N ILE A 78 28.95 -9.04 1.89
CA ILE A 78 27.77 -9.65 2.52
C ILE A 78 26.57 -8.71 2.44
N VAL A 79 26.75 -7.43 2.80
CA VAL A 79 25.69 -6.41 2.77
C VAL A 79 25.17 -6.19 1.34
N SER A 80 26.07 -6.17 0.35
CA SER A 80 25.67 -6.03 -1.06
C SER A 80 24.80 -7.20 -1.52
N LEU A 81 25.18 -8.44 -1.16
CA LEU A 81 24.39 -9.62 -1.48
C LEU A 81 23.03 -9.60 -0.77
N GLU A 82 23.00 -9.26 0.51
CA GLU A 82 21.77 -9.10 1.29
C GLU A 82 20.83 -8.07 0.67
N ALA A 83 21.36 -6.90 0.29
CA ALA A 83 20.58 -5.84 -0.36
C ALA A 83 19.94 -6.29 -1.68
N ILE A 84 20.63 -7.10 -2.49
CA ILE A 84 20.08 -7.67 -3.73
C ILE A 84 18.89 -8.60 -3.43
N PHE A 85 19.02 -9.47 -2.42
CA PHE A 85 17.91 -10.33 -2.01
C PHE A 85 16.72 -9.54 -1.48
N LEU A 86 16.96 -8.54 -0.62
CA LEU A 86 15.90 -7.67 -0.08
C LEU A 86 15.18 -6.92 -1.20
N SER A 87 15.93 -6.32 -2.14
CA SER A 87 15.35 -5.64 -3.30
C SER A 87 14.48 -6.58 -4.14
N THR A 88 14.94 -7.81 -4.36
CA THR A 88 14.17 -8.82 -5.09
C THR A 88 12.88 -9.19 -4.36
N PHE A 89 12.92 -9.41 -3.04
CA PHE A 89 11.71 -9.71 -2.26
C PHE A 89 10.73 -8.54 -2.24
N VAL A 90 11.24 -7.32 -2.08
CA VAL A 90 10.45 -6.08 -2.18
C VAL A 90 9.78 -6.00 -3.54
N MET A 91 10.51 -6.22 -4.64
CA MET A 91 9.97 -6.18 -6.00
C MET A 91 8.87 -7.22 -6.22
N VAL A 92 9.05 -8.45 -5.73
CA VAL A 92 8.02 -9.49 -5.80
C VAL A 92 6.77 -9.08 -5.01
N SER A 93 6.94 -8.50 -3.81
CA SER A 93 5.83 -8.00 -3.01
C SER A 93 5.10 -6.84 -3.69
N GLN A 94 5.83 -5.91 -4.29
CA GLN A 94 5.30 -4.78 -5.04
C GLN A 94 4.53 -5.24 -6.28
N ASN A 95 5.08 -6.16 -7.09
CA ASN A 95 4.39 -6.68 -8.27
C ASN A 95 3.06 -7.35 -7.91
N ARG A 96 3.02 -8.06 -6.77
CA ARG A 96 1.80 -8.66 -6.23
C ARG A 96 0.81 -7.62 -5.71
N GLN A 97 1.28 -6.55 -5.06
CA GLN A 97 0.42 -5.44 -4.63
C GLN A 97 -0.20 -4.72 -5.84
N ALA A 98 0.61 -4.42 -6.86
CA ALA A 98 0.14 -3.80 -8.11
C ALA A 98 -0.92 -4.67 -8.82
N ALA A 99 -0.73 -5.98 -8.87
CA ALA A 99 -1.75 -6.89 -9.42
C ALA A 99 -3.07 -6.84 -8.65
N ARG A 100 -3.03 -6.71 -7.31
CA ARG A 100 -4.23 -6.56 -6.47
C ARG A 100 -4.90 -5.19 -6.69
N GLU A 101 -4.10 -4.14 -6.81
CA GLU A 101 -4.58 -2.79 -7.08
C GLU A 101 -5.29 -2.71 -8.43
N ASN A 102 -4.75 -3.34 -9.47
CA ASN A 102 -5.39 -3.42 -10.78
C ASN A 102 -6.77 -4.11 -10.72
N VAL A 103 -6.86 -5.28 -10.08
CA VAL A 103 -8.14 -5.99 -9.90
C VAL A 103 -9.13 -5.15 -9.11
N ARG A 104 -8.66 -4.46 -8.08
CA ARG A 104 -9.51 -3.57 -7.28
C ARG A 104 -10.02 -2.39 -8.10
N ALA A 105 -9.17 -1.78 -8.92
CA ALA A 105 -9.55 -0.70 -9.80
C ALA A 105 -10.63 -1.13 -10.81
N ASP A 106 -10.52 -2.34 -11.37
CA ASP A 106 -11.53 -2.88 -12.29
C ASP A 106 -12.90 -3.07 -11.60
N LEU A 107 -12.90 -3.58 -10.35
CA LEU A 107 -14.12 -3.77 -9.57
C LEU A 107 -14.75 -2.46 -9.11
N ASP A 108 -13.92 -1.50 -8.70
CA ASP A 108 -14.36 -0.15 -8.34
C ASP A 108 -14.98 0.54 -9.56
N PHE A 109 -14.39 0.37 -10.75
CA PHE A 109 -14.94 0.87 -12.01
C PHE A 109 -16.30 0.25 -12.33
N GLU A 110 -16.44 -1.07 -12.25
CA GLU A 110 -17.72 -1.75 -12.48
C GLU A 110 -18.81 -1.27 -11.51
N THR A 111 -18.45 -1.13 -10.23
CA THR A 111 -19.35 -0.65 -9.18
C THR A 111 -19.77 0.80 -9.43
N ASN A 112 -18.84 1.65 -9.89
CA ASN A 112 -19.13 3.03 -10.24
C ASN A 112 -20.12 3.12 -11.41
N ILE A 113 -19.89 2.38 -12.49
CA ILE A 113 -20.79 2.34 -13.65
C ILE A 113 -22.18 1.84 -13.25
N ARG A 114 -22.24 0.78 -12.43
CA ARG A 114 -23.51 0.28 -11.91
C ARG A 114 -24.25 1.35 -11.11
N SER A 115 -23.55 2.05 -10.24
CA SER A 115 -24.12 3.13 -9.41
C SER A 115 -24.64 4.28 -10.27
N GLU A 116 -23.90 4.67 -11.30
CA GLU A 116 -24.30 5.70 -12.27
C GLU A 116 -25.57 5.30 -13.02
N VAL A 117 -25.66 4.05 -13.49
CA VAL A 117 -26.86 3.53 -14.16
C VAL A 117 -28.08 3.57 -13.24
N TRP A 118 -27.93 3.14 -11.97
CA TRP A 118 -29.01 3.21 -10.99
C TRP A 118 -29.43 4.65 -10.69
N ALA A 119 -28.48 5.55 -10.49
CA ALA A 119 -28.75 6.97 -10.27
C ALA A 119 -29.49 7.60 -11.45
N ALA A 120 -29.06 7.31 -12.68
CA ALA A 120 -29.72 7.79 -13.89
C ALA A 120 -31.13 7.21 -14.06
N HIS A 121 -31.37 5.98 -13.62
CA HIS A 121 -32.70 5.36 -13.64
C HIS A 121 -33.63 6.01 -12.63
N ILE A 122 -33.17 6.21 -11.39
CA ILE A 122 -33.93 6.88 -10.32
C ILE A 122 -34.22 8.33 -10.69
N GLY A 123 -33.23 9.07 -11.20
CA GLY A 123 -33.40 10.45 -11.66
C GLY A 123 -34.45 10.56 -12.77
N ARG A 124 -34.43 9.63 -13.74
CA ARG A 124 -35.47 9.56 -14.79
C ARG A 124 -36.85 9.24 -14.21
N ALA A 125 -36.96 8.30 -13.27
CA ALA A 125 -38.23 7.95 -12.64
C ALA A 125 -38.83 9.13 -11.84
N LEU A 126 -37.98 9.94 -11.21
CA LEU A 126 -38.36 11.14 -10.46
C LEU A 126 -38.46 12.41 -11.32
N LYS A 127 -38.19 12.33 -12.64
CA LYS A 127 -38.12 13.47 -13.57
C LYS A 127 -37.16 14.58 -13.11
N VAL A 128 -36.07 14.20 -12.46
CA VAL A 128 -35.00 15.12 -12.06
C VAL A 128 -34.25 15.59 -13.32
N ASP A 129 -34.04 16.90 -13.47
CA ASP A 129 -33.23 17.46 -14.54
C ASP A 129 -31.73 17.28 -14.23
N PRO A 130 -30.97 16.52 -15.04
CA PRO A 130 -29.53 16.32 -14.83
C PRO A 130 -28.74 17.63 -14.75
N LYS A 131 -29.18 18.67 -15.47
CA LYS A 131 -28.47 19.96 -15.49
C LYS A 131 -28.54 20.67 -14.14
N GLN A 132 -29.64 20.52 -13.40
CA GLN A 132 -29.78 21.14 -12.08
C GLN A 132 -28.85 20.48 -11.06
N VAL A 133 -28.76 19.15 -11.08
CA VAL A 133 -27.84 18.40 -10.21
C VAL A 133 -26.39 18.78 -10.48
N GLU A 134 -26.01 18.89 -11.75
CA GLU A 134 -24.64 19.29 -12.14
C GLU A 134 -24.30 20.70 -11.64
N GLN A 135 -25.23 21.65 -11.79
CA GLN A 135 -25.06 23.01 -11.29
C GLN A 135 -24.92 23.07 -9.77
N GLU A 136 -25.70 22.27 -9.04
CA GLU A 136 -25.63 22.17 -7.59
C GLU A 136 -24.27 21.60 -7.15
N VAL A 137 -23.81 20.52 -7.79
CA VAL A 137 -22.49 19.92 -7.54
C VAL A 137 -21.36 20.93 -7.79
N GLN A 138 -21.39 21.64 -8.92
CA GLN A 138 -20.38 22.67 -9.23
C GLN A 138 -20.39 23.80 -8.20
N THR A 139 -21.57 24.22 -7.76
CA THR A 139 -21.71 25.27 -6.74
C THR A 139 -21.13 24.80 -5.40
N LEU A 140 -21.40 23.56 -4.99
CA LEU A 140 -20.86 22.98 -3.75
C LEU A 140 -19.35 22.80 -3.81
N LEU A 141 -18.80 22.36 -4.95
CA LEU A 141 -17.36 22.24 -5.15
C LEU A 141 -16.67 23.61 -5.09
N ALA A 142 -17.23 24.62 -5.76
CA ALA A 142 -16.71 25.99 -5.72
C ALA A 142 -16.74 26.56 -4.28
N GLN A 143 -17.82 26.30 -3.53
CA GLN A 143 -17.91 26.70 -2.12
C GLN A 143 -16.88 26.00 -1.23
N ASN A 144 -16.67 24.70 -1.41
CA ASN A 144 -15.68 23.95 -0.63
C ASN A 144 -14.25 24.40 -0.97
N GLN A 145 -13.95 24.63 -2.25
CA GLN A 145 -12.66 25.19 -2.67
C GLN A 145 -12.43 26.58 -2.06
N ALA A 146 -13.44 27.46 -2.06
CA ALA A 146 -13.33 28.77 -1.43
C ALA A 146 -13.11 28.70 0.10
N LYS A 147 -13.76 27.73 0.78
CA LYS A 147 -13.55 27.50 2.22
C LYS A 147 -12.14 26.97 2.54
N MET A 148 -11.61 26.06 1.72
CA MET A 148 -10.25 25.53 1.87
C MET A 148 -9.21 26.63 1.62
N ASN A 149 -9.38 27.41 0.54
CA ASN A 149 -8.46 28.50 0.21
C ASN A 149 -8.52 29.66 1.23
N GLY A 150 -9.68 29.91 1.83
CA GLY A 150 -9.86 30.93 2.88
C GLY A 150 -9.38 30.49 4.27
N THR A 151 -9.11 29.20 4.49
CA THR A 151 -8.52 28.68 5.74
C THR A 151 -7.00 28.51 5.67
N GLU A 152 -6.40 28.56 4.46
CA GLU A 152 -4.95 28.47 4.23
C GLU A 152 -4.24 29.84 4.06
N GLN A 153 -4.96 30.97 4.02
CA GLN A 153 -4.32 32.30 4.00
C GLN A 153 -3.88 32.71 5.42
N PRO A 154 -2.57 32.79 5.72
CA PRO A 154 -2.13 33.36 6.98
C PRO A 154 -2.51 34.84 6.98
N SER A 155 -3.13 35.29 8.06
CA SER A 155 -3.24 36.72 8.33
C SER A 155 -1.84 37.33 8.25
N PRO A 156 -1.66 38.48 7.55
CA PRO A 156 -0.36 39.14 7.41
C PRO A 156 0.23 39.53 8.77
#